data_AF-A0A8X6MAF2-F1
#
_entry.id   AF-A0A8X6MAF2-F1
#
_cell.length_a   1.000
_cell.length_b   1.000
_cell.length_c   1.000
_cell.angle_alpha   90.00
_cell.angle_beta   90.00
_cell.angle_gamma   90.00
#
_symmetry.space_group_name_H-M   'P 1'
#
loop_
_entity.id
_entity.type
_entity.pdbx_description
1 polymer ?
#
loop_
_entity_poly.entity_id
_entity_poly.type
_entity_poly.pdbx_seq_one_letter_code
_entity_poly.pdbx_strand_id
1 'polypeptide(L)'
;MNTVSQEDILCFIRSAPRFHLPDDSSSPLIMIGAGSGIAPFRSFWHEREAIYENQKKDSSKKTLGPMYLFFGCRQSKLDDIYKSETAPLVKKGVITKVLQPYPENQACRKNTYNTDSRRNRRWC
;
A
#
# COMPACT_ATOMS: atom_id res chain seq x y z
N MET A 1 14.81 -30.55 9.43
CA MET A 1 14.31 -30.67 8.05
C MET A 1 12.80 -30.81 8.15
N ASN A 2 12.05 -29.74 7.89
CA ASN A 2 10.58 -29.76 8.04
C ASN A 2 9.97 -30.32 6.76
N THR A 3 9.62 -31.60 6.78
CA THR A 3 8.72 -32.22 5.80
C THR A 3 7.29 -31.77 6.13
N VAL A 4 6.87 -30.65 5.56
CA VAL A 4 5.47 -30.22 5.62
C VAL A 4 4.69 -31.19 4.72
N SER A 5 3.81 -31.98 5.32
CA SER A 5 2.81 -32.75 4.58
C SER A 5 2.02 -31.79 3.71
N GLN A 6 2.03 -32.02 2.40
CA GLN A 6 1.39 -31.14 1.43
C GLN A 6 -0.12 -31.32 1.56
N GLU A 7 -0.74 -30.44 2.34
CA GLU A 7 -2.19 -30.43 2.55
C GLU A 7 -2.87 -29.69 1.41
N ASP A 8 -3.84 -30.34 0.76
CA ASP A 8 -4.65 -29.71 -0.28
C ASP A 8 -5.65 -28.73 0.36
N ILE A 9 -5.50 -27.45 0.06
CA ILE A 9 -6.41 -26.39 0.51
C ILE A 9 -7.43 -26.11 -0.60
N LEU A 10 -8.69 -26.48 -0.37
CA LEU A 10 -9.77 -26.16 -1.30
C LEU A 10 -10.08 -24.65 -1.23
N CYS A 11 -9.90 -23.95 -2.35
CA CYS A 11 -10.23 -22.54 -2.47
C CYS A 11 -10.94 -22.25 -3.81
N PHE A 12 -11.70 -21.16 -3.85
CA PHE A 12 -12.36 -20.67 -5.06
C PHE A 12 -12.30 -19.15 -5.09
N ILE A 13 -12.19 -18.58 -6.29
CA ILE A 13 -12.08 -17.13 -6.48
C ILE A 13 -13.48 -16.54 -6.57
N ARG A 14 -13.76 -15.50 -5.79
CA ARG A 14 -14.94 -14.64 -5.99
C ARG A 14 -14.51 -13.35 -6.66
N SER A 15 -15.17 -13.00 -7.76
CA SER A 15 -14.92 -11.74 -8.46
C SER A 15 -15.46 -10.54 -7.65
N ALA A 16 -14.68 -9.46 -7.60
CA ALA A 16 -15.03 -8.21 -6.95
C ALA A 16 -15.12 -7.08 -7.99
N PRO A 17 -16.21 -6.97 -8.77
CA PRO A 17 -16.28 -6.11 -9.97
C PRO A 17 -15.96 -4.63 -9.72
N ARG A 18 -16.19 -4.13 -8.50
CA ARG A 18 -15.97 -2.73 -8.11
C ARG A 18 -14.60 -2.47 -7.47
N PHE A 19 -13.75 -3.49 -7.35
CA PHE A 19 -12.44 -3.38 -6.70
C PHE A 19 -11.34 -3.84 -7.67
N HIS A 20 -11.15 -3.05 -8.71
CA HIS A 20 -10.12 -3.25 -9.73
C HIS A 20 -9.38 -1.93 -9.96
N LEU A 21 -8.21 -2.01 -10.58
CA LEU A 21 -7.57 -0.83 -11.13
C LEU A 21 -8.46 -0.22 -12.24
N PRO A 22 -8.46 1.11 -12.41
CA PRO A 22 -9.05 1.75 -13.57
C PRO A 22 -8.39 1.26 -14.85
N ASP A 23 -9.17 1.13 -15.92
CA ASP A 23 -8.67 0.73 -17.25
C ASP A 23 -7.62 1.71 -17.79
N ASP A 24 -7.74 2.98 -17.42
CA ASP A 24 -6.75 4.01 -17.76
C ASP A 24 -5.60 4.04 -16.73
N SER A 25 -4.41 3.67 -17.19
CA SER A 25 -3.19 3.69 -16.38
C SER A 25 -2.73 5.09 -15.98
N SER A 26 -3.23 6.14 -16.66
CA SER A 26 -2.90 7.55 -16.36
C SER A 26 -3.68 8.10 -15.17
N SER A 27 -4.76 7.41 -14.76
CA SER A 27 -5.65 7.86 -13.71
C SER A 27 -4.95 7.86 -12.33
N PRO A 28 -5.16 8.91 -11.51
CA PRO A 28 -4.59 8.99 -10.17
C PRO A 28 -5.26 7.98 -9.23
N LEU A 29 -4.47 7.33 -8.37
CA LEU A 29 -4.95 6.33 -7.41
C LEU A 29 -4.64 6.73 -5.99
N ILE A 30 -5.64 6.58 -5.11
CA ILE A 30 -5.51 6.78 -3.67
C ILE A 30 -5.97 5.50 -2.98
N MET A 31 -5.04 4.84 -2.30
CA MET A 31 -5.27 3.61 -1.57
C MET A 31 -5.17 3.90 -0.07
N ILE A 32 -6.17 3.46 0.70
CA ILE A 32 -6.21 3.68 2.14
C ILE A 32 -6.41 2.32 2.81
N GLY A 33 -5.40 1.86 3.54
CA GLY A 33 -5.43 0.56 4.22
C GLY A 33 -4.67 0.61 5.53
N ALA A 34 -5.25 0.05 6.58
CA ALA A 34 -4.58 -0.12 7.87
C ALA A 34 -4.40 -1.62 8.17
N GLY A 35 -3.23 -2.00 8.70
CA GLY A 35 -2.91 -3.40 8.99
C GLY A 35 -3.14 -4.32 7.79
N SER A 36 -3.91 -5.40 7.98
CA SER A 36 -4.25 -6.36 6.91
C SER A 36 -5.08 -5.76 5.77
N GLY A 37 -5.72 -4.60 5.96
CA GLY A 37 -6.45 -3.88 4.92
C GLY A 37 -5.58 -3.40 3.76
N ILE A 38 -4.25 -3.52 3.85
CA ILE A 38 -3.32 -3.29 2.73
C ILE A 38 -3.26 -4.46 1.73
N ALA A 39 -3.66 -5.67 2.13
CA ALA A 39 -3.54 -6.88 1.33
C ALA A 39 -4.08 -6.75 -0.11
N PRO A 40 -5.26 -6.18 -0.37
CA PRO A 40 -5.77 -6.08 -1.73
C PRO A 40 -5.09 -4.97 -2.55
N PHE A 41 -4.40 -4.02 -1.91
CA PHE A 41 -3.57 -3.04 -2.61
C PHE A 41 -2.23 -3.62 -3.07
N ARG A 42 -1.81 -4.74 -2.46
CA ARG A 42 -0.59 -5.43 -2.86
C ARG A 42 -0.65 -5.92 -4.30
N SER A 43 -1.78 -6.47 -4.73
CA SER A 43 -1.98 -6.83 -6.14
C SER A 43 -1.91 -5.60 -7.05
N PHE A 44 -2.47 -4.47 -6.63
CA PHE A 44 -2.53 -3.25 -7.45
C PHE A 44 -1.15 -2.67 -7.77
N TRP A 45 -0.23 -2.60 -6.80
CA TRP A 45 1.12 -2.09 -7.11
C TRP A 45 1.95 -3.08 -7.92
N HIS A 46 1.72 -4.39 -7.78
CA HIS A 46 2.38 -5.40 -8.62
C HIS A 46 1.88 -5.35 -10.05
N GLU A 47 0.57 -5.21 -10.25
CA GLU A 47 -0.02 -5.06 -11.58
C GLU A 47 0.50 -3.78 -12.26
N ARG A 48 0.58 -2.66 -11.53
CA ARG A 48 1.18 -1.43 -12.04
C ARG A 48 2.69 -1.52 -12.28
N GLU A 49 3.42 -2.30 -11.48
CA GLU A 49 4.83 -2.57 -11.74
C GLU A 49 5.00 -3.34 -13.06
N ALA A 50 4.16 -4.35 -13.32
CA ALA A 50 4.19 -5.08 -14.59
C ALA A 50 3.88 -4.16 -15.78
N ILE A 51 2.86 -3.29 -15.66
CA ILE A 51 2.56 -2.27 -16.69
C ILE A 51 3.76 -1.33 -16.87
N TYR A 52 4.40 -0.88 -15.78
CA TYR A 52 5.57 -0.02 -15.84
C TYR A 52 6.74 -0.65 -16.59
N GLU A 53 7.08 -1.90 -16.28
CA GLU A 53 8.20 -2.59 -16.93
C GLU A 53 7.89 -2.90 -18.41
N ASN A 54 6.63 -3.11 -18.78
CA ASN A 54 6.22 -3.23 -20.18
C ASN A 54 6.34 -1.90 -20.94
N GLN A 55 5.83 -0.80 -20.37
CA GLN A 55 5.94 0.54 -20.94
C GLN A 55 7.39 1.05 -21.02
N LYS A 56 8.29 0.54 -20.18
CA LYS A 56 9.71 0.91 -20.24
C LYS A 56 10.43 0.35 -21.47
N LYS A 57 9.94 -0.77 -22.02
CA LYS A 57 10.52 -1.41 -23.22
C LYS A 57 10.09 -0.71 -24.51
N ASP A 58 8.86 -0.22 -24.54
CA ASP A 58 8.35 0.63 -25.61
C ASP A 58 8.66 2.10 -25.31
N SER A 59 9.71 2.65 -25.93
CA SER A 59 10.17 4.05 -25.76
C SER A 59 9.11 5.14 -25.95
N SER A 60 7.89 4.76 -26.37
CA SER A 60 6.72 5.61 -26.52
C SER A 60 5.93 5.75 -25.20
N LYS A 61 6.30 6.77 -24.43
CA LYS A 61 5.44 7.49 -23.45
C LYS A 61 5.06 6.74 -22.16
N LYS A 62 5.75 7.10 -21.07
CA LYS A 62 5.43 6.73 -19.67
C LYS A 62 4.09 7.37 -19.28
N THR A 63 3.04 6.55 -19.17
CA THR A 63 1.65 7.01 -18.98
C THR A 63 1.06 6.41 -17.70
N LEU A 64 1.81 6.52 -16.60
CA LEU A 64 1.38 6.09 -15.29
C LEU A 64 0.97 7.29 -14.45
N GLY A 65 -0.27 7.28 -13.97
CA GLY A 65 -0.80 8.29 -13.05
C GLY A 65 -0.12 8.25 -11.68
N PRO A 66 -0.29 9.25 -10.83
CA PRO A 66 0.24 9.18 -9.47
C PRO A 66 -0.49 8.12 -8.64
N MET A 67 0.23 7.43 -7.77
CA MET A 67 -0.31 6.42 -6.86
C MET A 67 0.09 6.75 -5.42
N TYR A 68 -0.90 7.02 -4.58
CA TYR A 68 -0.73 7.33 -3.16
C TYR A 68 -1.23 6.18 -2.30
N LEU A 69 -0.42 5.75 -1.34
CA LEU A 69 -0.79 4.74 -0.36
C LEU A 69 -0.77 5.35 1.04
N PHE A 70 -1.93 5.41 1.68
CA PHE A 70 -2.07 5.75 3.09
C PHE A 70 -2.08 4.46 3.89
N PHE A 71 -0.97 4.17 4.56
CA PHE A 71 -0.80 2.96 5.35
C PHE A 71 -0.71 3.27 6.84
N GLY A 72 -1.66 2.73 7.61
CA GLY A 72 -1.69 2.87 9.07
C GLY A 72 -1.26 1.58 9.79
N CYS A 73 -0.25 1.69 10.66
CA CYS A 73 0.14 0.62 11.58
C CYS A 73 0.39 1.19 12.99
N ARG A 74 0.37 0.33 14.02
CA ARG A 74 0.58 0.77 15.42
C ARG A 74 2.05 1.09 15.68
N GLN A 75 2.97 0.27 15.17
CA GLN A 75 4.41 0.46 15.31
C GLN A 75 5.13 0.32 13.96
N SER A 76 5.69 1.41 13.42
CA SER A 76 6.38 1.42 12.11
C SER A 76 7.55 0.42 12.01
N LYS A 77 8.20 0.07 13.12
CA LYS A 77 9.33 -0.87 13.13
C LYS A 77 8.93 -2.35 13.16
N LEU A 78 7.71 -2.65 13.58
CA LEU A 78 7.26 -4.03 13.85
C LEU A 78 6.09 -4.45 12.96
N ASP A 79 5.18 -3.53 12.64
CA ASP A 79 3.91 -3.82 11.98
C ASP A 79 3.86 -3.37 10.51
N ASP A 80 4.98 -2.88 9.96
CA ASP A 80 5.06 -2.46 8.55
C ASP A 80 5.36 -3.64 7.63
N ILE A 81 4.33 -4.46 7.44
CA ILE A 81 4.39 -5.78 6.78
C ILE A 81 4.86 -5.76 5.32
N TYR A 82 4.80 -4.62 4.62
CA TYR A 82 5.21 -4.51 3.20
C TYR A 82 6.19 -3.35 2.94
N LYS A 83 6.91 -2.88 3.97
CA LYS A 83 7.89 -1.80 3.83
C LYS A 83 8.99 -2.12 2.81
N SER A 84 9.51 -3.34 2.87
CA SER A 84 10.59 -3.81 1.99
C SER A 84 10.17 -3.90 0.52
N GLU A 85 8.89 -4.17 0.25
CA GLU A 85 8.33 -4.22 -1.11
C GLU A 85 7.96 -2.83 -1.63
N THR A 86 7.38 -1.97 -0.79
CA THR A 86 6.92 -0.64 -1.20
C THR A 86 8.08 0.35 -1.38
N ALA A 87 9.15 0.25 -0.58
CA ALA A 87 10.32 1.13 -0.69
C ALA A 87 10.99 1.16 -2.09
N PRO A 88 11.30 0.01 -2.75
CA PRO A 88 11.83 0.02 -4.10
C PRO A 88 10.82 0.52 -5.14
N LEU A 89 9.53 0.26 -4.96
CA LEU A 89 8.47 0.74 -5.87
C LEU A 89 8.33 2.27 -5.84
N VAL A 90 8.53 2.88 -4.68
CA VAL A 90 8.63 4.34 -4.55
C VAL A 90 9.86 4.87 -5.28
N LYS A 91 11.02 4.20 -5.14
CA LYS A 91 12.24 4.58 -5.87
C LYS A 91 12.09 4.44 -7.39
N LYS A 92 11.40 3.40 -7.87
CA LYS A 92 11.08 3.20 -9.30
C LYS A 92 10.09 4.23 -9.84
N GLY A 93 9.33 4.90 -8.95
CA GLY A 93 8.26 5.82 -9.31
C GLY A 93 6.96 5.13 -9.75
N VAL A 94 6.78 3.86 -9.40
CA VAL A 94 5.50 3.14 -9.59
C VAL A 94 4.49 3.62 -8.54
N ILE A 95 4.96 3.75 -7.30
CA ILE A 95 4.23 4.40 -6.21
C ILE A 95 4.78 5.81 -6.05
N THR A 96 3.92 6.82 -6.03
CA THR A 96 4.35 8.21 -5.87
C THR A 96 4.79 8.50 -4.44
N LYS A 97 3.97 8.09 -3.46
CA LYS A 97 4.28 8.28 -2.05
C LYS A 97 3.49 7.33 -1.16
N VAL A 98 4.15 6.80 -0.14
CA VAL A 98 3.51 6.13 0.98
C VAL A 98 3.42 7.13 2.13
N LEU A 99 2.20 7.35 2.62
CA LEU A 99 1.89 8.24 3.73
C LEU A 99 1.58 7.39 4.95
N GLN A 100 2.41 7.57 5.98
CA GLN A 100 2.25 6.92 7.27
C GLN A 100 1.72 7.95 8.27
N PRO A 101 0.73 7.60 9.11
CA PRO A 101 0.18 8.52 10.10
C PRO A 101 1.18 8.89 11.21
N TYR A 102 2.23 8.08 11.38
CA TYR A 102 3.31 8.33 12.34
C TYR A 102 4.61 8.63 11.59
N PRO A 103 5.28 9.77 11.87
CA PRO A 103 6.61 10.03 11.35
C PRO A 103 7.62 9.07 12.01
N GLU A 104 8.51 8.48 11.21
CA GLU A 104 9.51 7.48 11.60
C GLU A 104 10.45 7.95 12.74
N ASN A 105 10.57 9.28 12.94
CA ASN A 105 11.47 9.92 13.90
C ASN A 105 10.78 10.76 15.00
N GLN A 106 9.48 10.58 15.25
CA GLN A 106 8.86 11.17 16.44
C GLN A 106 8.53 10.07 17.43
N ALA A 107 9.32 10.01 18.51
CA ALA A 107 9.02 9.22 19.71
C ALA A 107 7.51 9.27 19.97
N CYS A 108 6.88 8.10 20.05
CA CYS A 108 5.44 7.92 20.22
C CYS A 108 4.85 9.01 21.12
N ARG A 109 4.25 10.06 20.52
CA ARG A 109 3.19 10.77 21.23
C ARG A 109 2.04 9.78 21.21
N LYS A 110 1.89 9.07 22.33
CA LYS A 110 0.80 8.15 22.58
C LYS A 110 -0.50 8.91 22.34
N ASN A 111 -1.08 8.78 21.16
CA ASN A 111 -2.50 9.06 20.99
C ASN A 111 -3.19 7.78 21.43
N THR A 112 -3.30 7.65 22.75
CA THR A 112 -4.31 6.78 23.36
C THR A 112 -5.62 7.17 22.70
N TYR A 113 -6.24 6.24 21.97
CA TYR A 113 -7.67 6.32 21.68
C TYR A 113 -8.37 6.18 23.03
N ASN A 114 -8.49 7.29 23.73
CA ASN A 114 -9.52 7.49 24.70
C ASN A 114 -10.40 8.58 24.11
N THR A 115 -11.70 8.31 24.08
CA THR A 115 -12.74 9.30 23.86
C THR A 115 -12.60 10.40 24.91
N ASP A 116 -11.67 11.33 24.70
CA ASP A 116 -11.56 12.55 25.49
C ASP A 116 -11.91 13.73 24.57
N SER A 117 -13.21 14.03 24.59
CA SER A 117 -13.82 15.21 24.04
C SER A 117 -13.29 16.44 24.77
N ARG A 118 -12.10 16.94 24.39
CA ARG A 118 -11.62 18.31 24.57
C ARG A 118 -10.12 18.36 24.30
N ARG A 119 -9.73 18.86 23.13
CA ARG A 119 -8.84 20.03 23.01
C ARG A 119 -8.52 20.28 21.54
N ASN A 120 -9.20 21.31 21.05
CA ASN A 120 -8.64 22.28 20.12
C ASN A 120 -7.14 22.48 20.38
N ARG A 121 -6.29 22.09 19.42
CA ARG A 121 -5.01 22.76 19.17
C ARG A 121 -4.48 22.43 17.78
N ARG A 122 -4.77 23.39 16.88
CA ARG A 122 -4.01 23.89 15.73
C ARG A 122 -2.85 23.02 15.24
N TRP A 123 -3.02 22.58 14.00
CA TRP A 123 -1.96 22.21 13.08
C TRP A 123 -1.10 23.43 12.77
N CYS A 124 0.14 23.43 13.26
CA CYS A 124 1.34 24.03 12.66
C CYS A 124 2.54 23.26 13.23
#